data_AF-A0A6P0ULT3-F1
#
_entry.id   AF-A0A6P0ULT3-F1
#
_cell.length_a   1.000
_cell.length_b   1.000
_cell.length_c   1.000
_cell.angle_alpha   90.00
_cell.angle_beta   90.00
_cell.angle_gamma   90.00
#
_symmetry.space_group_name_H-M   'P 1'
#
loop_
_entity.id
_entity.type
_entity.pdbx_description
1 polymer ?
#
loop_
_entity_poly.entity_id
_entity_poly.type
_entity_poly.pdbx_seq_one_letter_code
_entity_poly.pdbx_strand_id
1 'polypeptide(L)'
;MDKKKKYTEQEGFKVPEDYFTSFEDKLFAGLEDASTDAKDGFKVPKAYFESLEDRILDSIDKENNEEEVKVIKLSSYKKYFYASIAVAAGLFLFFGTDLFTIEATVPQTTVAEVENEDIDSFIDEGLLTLSTYDISMLFEDVNLEDITVAPEEIEDNALIEYLSDKLEDYDELIIDN
;
A
#
# COMPACT_ATOMS: atom_id res chain seq x y z
N MET A 1 -21.49 -32.89 38.81
CA MET A 1 -21.87 -31.46 38.75
C MET A 1 -20.94 -30.84 37.75
N ASP A 2 -21.37 -30.62 36.51
CA ASP A 2 -20.63 -29.80 35.54
C ASP A 2 -21.64 -28.94 34.79
N LYS A 3 -21.50 -27.62 34.95
CA LYS A 3 -22.40 -26.62 34.39
C LYS A 3 -21.87 -26.23 33.01
N LYS A 4 -22.60 -26.60 31.94
CA LYS A 4 -22.33 -26.10 30.59
C LYS A 4 -22.60 -24.59 30.52
N LYS A 5 -21.65 -23.81 29.99
CA LYS A 5 -21.79 -22.37 29.74
C LYS A 5 -22.71 -22.15 28.53
N LYS A 6 -23.64 -21.18 28.63
CA LYS A 6 -24.52 -20.73 27.54
C LYS A 6 -23.87 -19.53 26.85
N TYR A 7 -23.71 -19.57 25.54
CA TYR A 7 -23.38 -18.40 24.73
C TYR A 7 -24.63 -17.53 24.54
N THR A 8 -24.48 -16.21 24.67
CA THR A 8 -25.55 -15.22 24.49
C THR A 8 -25.34 -14.46 23.19
N GLU A 9 -26.24 -14.64 22.22
CA GLU A 9 -26.32 -13.95 20.93
C GLU A 9 -26.57 -12.43 21.08
N GLN A 10 -25.59 -11.66 21.55
CA GLN A 10 -25.77 -10.21 21.69
C GLN A 10 -24.61 -9.39 21.12
N GLU A 11 -24.17 -9.66 19.90
CA GLU A 11 -23.25 -8.77 19.17
C GLU A 11 -23.79 -8.39 17.78
N GLY A 12 -24.96 -7.76 17.76
CA GLY A 12 -25.45 -7.02 16.61
C GLY A 12 -25.79 -5.60 17.02
N PHE A 13 -25.51 -4.62 16.16
CA PHE A 13 -25.91 -3.23 16.40
C PHE A 13 -27.43 -3.15 16.56
N LYS A 14 -27.89 -2.84 17.78
CA LYS A 14 -29.31 -2.61 18.09
C LYS A 14 -29.59 -1.12 18.03
N VAL A 15 -30.58 -0.74 17.22
CA VAL A 15 -31.11 0.63 17.25
C VAL A 15 -31.96 0.82 18.50
N PRO A 16 -32.03 2.05 19.06
CA PRO A 16 -32.95 2.36 20.14
C PRO A 16 -34.40 2.03 19.79
N GLU A 17 -35.18 1.71 20.81
CA GLU A 17 -36.63 1.61 20.69
C GLU A 17 -37.18 2.94 20.13
N ASP A 18 -38.12 2.85 19.19
CA ASP A 18 -38.74 3.99 18.51
C ASP A 18 -37.81 4.88 17.65
N TYR A 19 -36.60 4.41 17.30
CA TYR A 19 -35.70 5.15 16.40
C TYR A 19 -36.38 5.52 15.08
N PHE A 20 -36.95 4.53 14.36
CA PHE A 20 -37.59 4.77 13.07
C PHE A 20 -38.97 5.44 13.21
N THR A 21 -39.71 5.13 14.27
CA THR A 21 -41.03 5.72 14.53
C THR A 21 -40.95 7.22 14.78
N SER A 22 -39.90 7.68 15.47
CA SER A 22 -39.69 9.11 15.81
C SER A 22 -38.73 9.84 14.87
N PHE A 23 -38.19 9.16 13.84
CA PHE A 23 -37.19 9.73 12.95
C PHE A 23 -37.74 10.90 12.14
N GLU A 24 -38.94 10.72 11.58
CA GLU A 24 -39.59 11.72 10.73
C GLU A 24 -39.87 13.01 11.51
N ASP A 25 -40.47 12.88 12.70
CA ASP A 25 -40.76 14.02 13.58
C ASP A 25 -39.48 14.78 13.99
N LYS A 26 -38.41 14.05 14.30
CA LYS A 26 -37.11 14.64 14.65
C LYS A 26 -36.46 15.36 13.46
N LEU A 27 -36.58 14.79 12.27
CA LEU A 27 -36.04 15.37 11.05
C LEU A 27 -36.74 16.69 10.72
N PHE A 28 -38.07 16.72 10.77
CA PHE A 28 -38.84 17.93 10.49
C PHE A 28 -38.66 19.00 11.57
N ALA A 29 -38.60 18.62 12.85
CA ALA A 29 -38.27 19.55 13.93
C ALA A 29 -36.87 20.20 13.72
N GLY A 30 -35.87 19.41 13.29
CA GLY A 30 -34.54 19.93 12.98
C GLY A 30 -34.49 20.85 11.76
N LEU A 31 -35.35 20.65 10.76
CA LEU A 31 -35.47 21.52 9.60
C LEU A 31 -36.18 22.85 9.95
N GLU A 32 -37.20 22.82 10.81
CA GLU A 32 -37.84 24.04 11.32
C GLU A 32 -36.85 24.86 12.16
N ASP A 33 -36.02 24.23 13.00
CA ASP A 33 -34.97 24.92 13.75
C ASP A 33 -33.86 25.49 12.83
N ALA A 34 -33.47 24.76 11.77
CA ALA A 34 -32.49 25.21 10.78
C ALA A 34 -33.01 26.32 9.85
N SER A 35 -34.31 26.60 9.86
CA SER A 35 -34.94 27.68 9.08
C SER A 35 -34.71 29.07 9.69
N THR A 36 -33.97 29.16 10.79
CA THR A 36 -33.79 30.42 11.52
C THR A 36 -32.58 31.21 11.00
N ASP A 37 -32.91 32.40 10.50
CA ASP A 37 -32.04 33.46 10.03
C ASP A 37 -31.22 33.18 8.74
N ALA A 38 -31.73 33.69 7.61
CA ALA A 38 -30.95 33.98 6.39
C ALA A 38 -29.81 35.02 6.61
N LYS A 39 -29.36 35.22 7.85
CA LYS A 39 -28.27 36.10 8.25
C LYS A 39 -26.90 35.42 8.14
N ASP A 40 -26.84 34.09 8.17
CA ASP A 40 -25.61 33.29 8.10
C ASP A 40 -25.25 32.79 6.69
N GLY A 41 -25.94 33.28 5.66
CA GLY A 41 -25.52 33.07 4.27
C GLY A 41 -24.30 33.91 3.89
N PHE A 42 -23.46 33.40 2.98
CA PHE A 42 -22.36 34.18 2.40
C PHE A 42 -22.91 35.43 1.69
N LYS A 43 -22.62 36.60 2.24
CA LYS A 43 -22.95 37.89 1.61
C LYS A 43 -21.79 38.32 0.73
N VAL A 44 -22.08 38.56 -0.55
CA VAL A 44 -21.11 39.19 -1.44
C VAL A 44 -20.96 40.68 -1.11
N PRO A 45 -19.76 41.27 -1.27
CA PRO A 45 -19.58 42.70 -1.13
C PRO A 45 -20.50 43.49 -2.08
N LYS A 46 -20.87 44.70 -1.66
CA LYS A 46 -21.63 45.62 -2.51
C LYS A 46 -20.86 45.89 -3.80
N ALA A 47 -21.54 45.84 -4.95
CA ALA A 47 -20.96 46.03 -6.28
C ALA A 47 -19.92 44.97 -6.71
N TYR A 48 -19.90 43.78 -6.08
CA TYR A 48 -19.01 42.68 -6.48
C TYR A 48 -19.18 42.33 -7.97
N PHE A 49 -20.42 42.07 -8.41
CA PHE A 49 -20.69 41.70 -9.81
C PHE A 49 -20.56 42.88 -10.77
N GLU A 50 -20.77 44.11 -10.30
CA GLU A 50 -20.61 45.34 -11.11
C GLU A 50 -19.13 45.60 -11.45
N SER A 51 -18.20 45.28 -10.54
CA SER A 51 -16.76 45.48 -10.73
C SER A 51 -16.01 44.22 -11.18
N LEU A 52 -16.69 43.07 -11.27
CA LEU A 52 -16.05 41.80 -11.60
C LEU A 52 -15.52 41.79 -13.04
N GLU A 53 -16.31 42.27 -13.98
CA GLU A 53 -15.94 42.34 -15.40
C GLU A 53 -14.71 43.23 -15.60
N ASP A 54 -14.75 44.46 -15.08
CA ASP A 54 -13.64 45.41 -15.14
C ASP A 54 -12.36 44.82 -14.52
N ARG A 55 -12.46 44.13 -13.38
CA ARG A 55 -11.31 43.49 -12.73
C ARG A 55 -10.69 42.37 -13.56
N ILE A 56 -11.51 41.60 -14.28
CA ILE A 56 -11.03 40.53 -15.15
C ILE A 56 -10.30 41.15 -16.36
N LEU A 57 -10.89 42.16 -16.98
CA LEU A 57 -10.29 42.86 -18.13
C LEU A 57 -8.97 43.56 -17.74
N ASP A 58 -8.94 44.27 -16.62
CA ASP A 58 -7.73 44.90 -16.08
C ASP A 58 -6.61 43.88 -15.80
N SER A 59 -6.96 42.68 -15.36
CA SER A 59 -5.99 41.62 -15.06
C SER A 59 -5.36 41.08 -16.35
N ILE A 60 -6.17 40.91 -17.40
CA ILE A 60 -5.70 40.49 -18.73
C ILE A 60 -4.86 41.59 -19.38
N ASP A 61 -5.28 42.85 -19.27
CA ASP A 61 -4.57 43.97 -19.90
C ASP A 61 -3.24 44.28 -19.21
N LYS A 62 -3.13 44.05 -17.89
CA LYS A 62 -1.84 44.12 -17.16
C LYS A 62 -0.88 43.01 -17.57
N GLU A 63 -1.37 41.78 -17.74
CA GLU A 63 -0.54 40.68 -18.25
C GLU A 63 0.05 41.00 -19.64
N ASN A 64 -0.67 41.79 -20.46
CA ASN A 64 -0.22 42.19 -21.80
C ASN A 64 0.61 43.49 -21.84
N ASN A 65 0.63 44.30 -20.77
CA ASN A 65 1.29 45.62 -20.75
C ASN A 65 2.41 45.76 -19.70
N GLU A 66 2.82 44.68 -19.05
CA GLU A 66 3.99 44.70 -18.19
C GLU A 66 5.26 44.55 -19.04
N GLU A 67 6.08 45.61 -18.99
CA GLU A 67 7.41 45.72 -19.60
C GLU A 67 8.13 44.37 -19.64
N GLU A 68 8.61 43.99 -20.83
CA GLU A 68 9.29 42.71 -21.10
C GLU A 68 10.11 42.25 -19.89
N VAL A 69 9.57 41.30 -19.12
CA VAL A 69 10.26 40.73 -17.97
C VAL A 69 11.64 40.33 -18.47
N LYS A 70 12.71 40.85 -17.86
CA LYS A 70 14.09 40.62 -18.32
C LYS A 70 14.42 39.13 -18.21
N VAL A 71 14.05 38.37 -19.24
CA VAL A 71 14.30 36.95 -19.33
C VAL A 71 15.78 36.74 -19.61
N ILE A 72 16.47 36.13 -18.65
CA ILE A 72 17.85 35.72 -18.82
C ILE A 72 17.81 34.46 -19.70
N LYS A 73 18.34 34.54 -20.91
CA LYS A 73 18.42 33.37 -21.80
C LYS A 73 19.31 32.30 -21.15
N LEU A 74 18.74 31.13 -20.86
CA LEU A 74 19.49 30.00 -20.34
C LEU A 74 20.33 29.38 -21.47
N SER A 75 21.58 29.85 -21.62
CA SER A 75 22.49 29.28 -22.61
C SER A 75 22.91 27.88 -22.17
N SER A 76 22.48 26.86 -22.92
CA SER A 76 22.87 25.46 -22.72
C SER A 76 24.40 25.32 -22.71
N TYR A 77 24.98 24.96 -21.56
CA TYR A 77 26.40 24.67 -21.35
C TYR A 77 26.87 23.37 -22.04
N LYS A 78 26.10 22.86 -23.01
CA LYS A 78 26.35 21.64 -23.79
C LYS A 78 27.72 21.62 -24.48
N LYS A 79 28.32 22.79 -24.75
CA LYS A 79 29.66 22.89 -25.36
C LYS A 79 30.75 22.23 -24.50
N TYR A 80 30.62 22.26 -23.18
CA TYR A 80 31.61 21.66 -22.27
C TYR A 80 31.20 20.27 -21.76
N PHE A 81 29.98 19.81 -22.10
CA PHE A 81 29.46 18.52 -21.65
C PHE A 81 30.29 17.34 -22.20
N TYR A 82 30.68 17.38 -23.47
CA TYR A 82 31.55 16.36 -24.06
C TYR A 82 32.97 16.38 -23.45
N ALA A 83 33.50 17.57 -23.16
CA ALA A 83 34.81 17.70 -22.51
C ALA A 83 34.78 17.17 -21.07
N SER A 84 33.72 17.44 -20.30
CA SER A 84 33.56 16.90 -18.96
C SER A 84 33.38 15.38 -18.94
N ILE A 85 32.69 14.81 -19.93
CA ILE A 85 32.55 13.35 -20.08
C ILE A 85 33.92 12.70 -20.34
N ALA A 86 34.73 13.28 -21.23
CA ALA A 86 36.06 12.74 -21.53
C ALA A 86 36.99 12.78 -20.32
N VAL A 87 36.98 13.86 -19.54
CA VAL A 87 37.76 13.97 -18.30
C VAL A 87 37.28 12.97 -17.25
N ALA A 88 35.97 12.83 -17.04
CA ALA A 88 35.41 11.86 -16.11
C ALA A 88 35.75 10.41 -16.50
N ALA A 89 35.63 10.04 -17.77
CA ALA A 89 36.02 8.72 -18.27
C ALA A 89 37.52 8.46 -18.12
N GLY A 90 38.37 9.48 -18.34
CA GLY A 90 39.81 9.39 -18.11
C GLY A 90 40.16 9.15 -16.64
N LEU A 91 39.53 9.87 -15.72
CA LEU A 91 39.69 9.64 -14.28
C LEU A 91 39.14 8.27 -13.87
N PHE A 92 38.00 7.84 -14.43
CA PHE A 92 37.41 6.53 -14.15
C PHE A 92 38.28 5.39 -14.67
N LEU A 93 38.93 5.53 -15.83
CA LEU A 93 39.90 4.55 -16.31
C LEU A 93 41.21 4.59 -15.50
N PHE A 94 41.61 5.76 -14.98
CA PHE A 94 42.86 5.88 -14.22
C PHE A 94 42.73 5.39 -12.76
N PHE A 95 41.58 5.60 -12.12
CA PHE A 95 41.32 5.18 -10.73
C PHE A 95 40.51 3.88 -10.65
N GLY A 96 39.69 3.57 -11.66
CA GLY A 96 38.80 2.42 -11.66
C GLY A 96 39.47 1.10 -12.00
N THR A 97 40.68 1.09 -12.57
CA THR A 97 41.41 -0.15 -12.84
C THR A 97 41.84 -0.87 -11.56
N ASP A 98 42.16 -0.13 -10.49
CA ASP A 98 42.52 -0.74 -9.20
C ASP A 98 41.29 -1.26 -8.43
N LEU A 99 40.07 -0.79 -8.76
CA LEU A 99 38.81 -1.26 -8.16
C LEU A 99 38.13 -2.36 -9.00
N PHE A 100 38.47 -2.48 -10.29
CA PHE A 100 37.77 -3.35 -11.25
C PHE A 100 38.55 -4.62 -11.65
N THR A 101 39.75 -4.87 -11.11
CA THR A 101 40.35 -6.21 -11.16
C THR A 101 39.77 -7.11 -10.06
N ILE A 102 38.44 -7.13 -9.95
CA ILE A 102 37.73 -8.28 -9.42
C ILE A 102 37.45 -9.09 -10.67
N GLU A 103 38.06 -10.27 -10.79
CA GLU A 103 37.63 -11.24 -11.79
C GLU A 103 36.13 -11.39 -11.60
N ALA A 104 35.34 -10.82 -12.50
CA ALA A 104 33.92 -11.09 -12.59
C ALA A 104 33.78 -12.51 -13.14
N THR A 105 34.25 -13.49 -12.37
CA THR A 105 33.58 -14.77 -12.27
C THR A 105 32.21 -14.41 -11.72
N VAL A 106 31.29 -14.05 -12.61
CA VAL A 106 29.87 -14.11 -12.29
C VAL A 106 29.68 -15.55 -11.84
N PRO A 107 29.45 -15.85 -10.54
CA PRO A 107 29.02 -17.19 -10.20
C PRO A 107 27.75 -17.37 -11.04
N GLN A 108 27.81 -18.29 -11.98
CA GLN A 108 26.61 -18.75 -12.66
C GLN A 108 25.86 -19.51 -11.57
N THR A 109 25.18 -18.80 -10.66
CA THR A 109 24.44 -19.39 -9.57
C THR A 109 23.32 -20.18 -10.22
N THR A 110 23.59 -21.45 -10.45
CA THR A 110 22.56 -22.39 -10.83
C THR A 110 21.67 -22.58 -9.61
N VAL A 111 20.38 -22.83 -9.80
CA VAL A 111 19.45 -23.08 -8.69
C VAL A 111 19.93 -24.24 -7.79
N ALA A 112 20.83 -25.09 -8.30
CA ALA A 112 21.46 -26.18 -7.56
C ALA A 112 22.56 -25.75 -6.57
N GLU A 113 23.00 -24.49 -6.58
CA GLU A 113 24.03 -23.94 -5.67
C GLU A 113 23.42 -23.10 -4.54
N VAL A 114 22.09 -22.96 -4.50
CA VAL A 114 21.41 -22.24 -3.42
C VAL A 114 21.50 -23.07 -2.14
N GLU A 115 22.03 -22.47 -1.07
CA GLU A 115 22.10 -23.11 0.25
C GLU A 115 20.72 -23.08 0.92
N ASN A 116 20.40 -24.08 1.74
CA ASN A 116 19.10 -24.13 2.43
C ASN A 116 18.89 -22.91 3.36
N GLU A 117 19.97 -22.41 3.98
CA GLU A 117 19.92 -21.20 4.82
C GLU A 117 19.46 -19.97 4.04
N ASP A 118 19.83 -19.86 2.75
CA ASP A 118 19.37 -18.78 1.88
C ASP A 118 17.89 -18.94 1.51
N ILE A 119 17.42 -20.18 1.32
CA ILE A 119 16.01 -20.49 1.01
C ILE A 119 15.13 -20.15 2.21
N ASP A 120 15.55 -20.55 3.41
CA ASP A 120 14.85 -20.27 4.67
C ASP A 120 14.73 -18.77 4.91
N SER A 121 15.84 -18.03 4.78
CA SER A 121 15.84 -16.57 4.89
C SER A 121 14.91 -15.91 3.87
N PHE A 122 14.83 -16.44 2.64
CA PHE A 122 13.97 -15.92 1.59
C PHE A 122 12.47 -16.16 1.87
N ILE A 123 12.13 -17.29 2.49
CA ILE A 123 10.78 -17.59 2.97
C ILE A 123 10.41 -16.67 4.14
N ASP A 124 11.29 -16.57 5.14
CA ASP A 124 11.05 -15.82 6.39
C ASP A 124 10.94 -14.31 6.18
N GLU A 125 11.73 -13.76 5.26
CA GLU A 125 11.65 -12.34 4.88
C GLU A 125 10.39 -12.01 4.05
N GLY A 126 9.56 -13.02 3.74
CA GLY A 126 8.33 -12.85 2.96
C GLY A 126 8.59 -12.43 1.52
N LEU A 127 9.78 -12.74 0.99
CA LEU A 127 10.16 -12.45 -0.39
C LEU A 127 9.53 -13.45 -1.39
N LEU A 128 8.97 -14.56 -0.88
CA LEU A 128 8.11 -15.45 -1.66
C LEU A 128 6.73 -14.84 -1.87
N THR A 129 6.43 -14.48 -3.12
CA THR A 129 5.12 -13.99 -3.55
C THR A 129 4.22 -15.11 -4.07
N LEU A 130 4.24 -16.29 -3.44
CA LEU A 130 3.44 -17.44 -3.87
C LEU A 130 2.19 -17.57 -2.98
N SER A 131 1.01 -17.57 -3.58
CA SER A 131 -0.23 -17.85 -2.85
C SER A 131 -0.48 -19.35 -2.74
N THR A 132 -1.33 -19.77 -1.80
CA THR A 132 -1.76 -21.19 -1.69
C THR A 132 -2.31 -21.74 -3.00
N TYR A 133 -2.98 -20.90 -3.79
CA TYR A 133 -3.47 -21.27 -5.12
C TYR A 133 -2.33 -21.54 -6.11
N ASP A 134 -1.29 -20.71 -6.11
CA ASP A 134 -0.11 -20.89 -6.97
C ASP A 134 0.67 -22.16 -6.59
N ILE A 135 0.77 -22.47 -5.30
CA ILE A 135 1.36 -23.73 -4.81
C ILE A 135 0.52 -24.90 -5.34
N SER A 136 -0.79 -24.84 -5.16
CA SER A 136 -1.70 -25.91 -5.57
C SER A 136 -1.66 -26.19 -7.07
N MET A 137 -1.47 -25.17 -7.90
CA MET A 137 -1.33 -25.32 -9.35
C MET A 137 0.03 -25.92 -9.73
N LEU A 138 1.09 -25.58 -9.00
CA LEU A 138 2.44 -26.09 -9.27
C LEU A 138 2.56 -27.59 -8.93
N PHE A 139 1.84 -28.05 -7.90
CA PHE A 139 1.85 -29.43 -7.43
C PHE A 139 0.65 -30.27 -7.93
N GLU A 140 -0.12 -29.79 -8.93
CA GLU A 140 -1.32 -30.46 -9.44
C GLU A 140 -1.03 -31.86 -10.02
N ASP A 141 0.12 -32.03 -10.68
CA ASP A 141 0.57 -33.29 -11.29
C ASP A 141 1.60 -34.06 -10.44
N VAL A 142 1.87 -33.62 -9.21
CA VAL A 142 2.89 -34.24 -8.34
C VAL A 142 2.26 -35.34 -7.49
N ASN A 143 2.73 -36.58 -7.64
CA ASN A 143 2.33 -37.65 -6.73
C ASN A 143 3.03 -37.47 -5.37
N LEU A 144 2.24 -37.26 -4.32
CA LEU A 144 2.73 -37.07 -2.96
C LEU A 144 3.52 -38.29 -2.43
N GLU A 145 3.28 -39.47 -2.99
CA GLU A 145 3.99 -40.71 -2.64
C GLU A 145 5.46 -40.69 -3.10
N ASP A 146 5.80 -39.88 -4.10
CA ASP A 146 7.16 -39.75 -4.65
C ASP A 146 7.98 -38.64 -3.95
N ILE A 147 7.34 -37.84 -3.08
CA ILE A 147 8.03 -36.81 -2.30
C ILE A 147 8.82 -37.49 -1.18
N THR A 148 10.12 -37.63 -1.38
CA THR A 148 11.04 -38.03 -0.31
C THR A 148 11.21 -36.87 0.65
N VAL A 149 10.41 -36.83 1.71
CA VAL A 149 10.70 -35.97 2.86
C VAL A 149 12.01 -36.45 3.45
N ALA A 150 13.04 -35.61 3.41
CA ALA A 150 14.29 -35.92 4.11
C ALA A 150 13.94 -36.16 5.58
N PRO A 151 14.42 -37.24 6.20
CA PRO A 151 14.13 -37.54 7.59
C PRO A 151 14.98 -36.63 8.47
N GLU A 152 14.71 -35.32 8.47
CA GLU A 152 14.77 -34.64 9.74
C GLU A 152 13.61 -35.21 10.55
N GLU A 153 13.96 -35.89 11.64
CA GLU A 153 12.99 -36.45 12.58
C GLU A 153 12.18 -35.27 13.14
N ILE A 154 11.06 -34.95 12.48
CA ILE A 154 10.08 -34.04 13.05
C ILE A 154 9.62 -34.73 14.33
N GLU A 155 9.97 -34.15 15.48
CA GLU A 155 9.63 -34.76 16.76
C GLU A 155 8.10 -34.87 16.90
N ASP A 156 7.60 -36.03 17.34
CA ASP A 156 6.17 -36.31 17.46
C ASP A 156 5.43 -35.25 18.31
N ASN A 157 6.09 -34.70 19.33
CA ASN A 157 5.57 -33.61 20.17
C ASN A 157 5.31 -32.33 19.37
N ALA A 158 6.20 -31.94 18.46
CA ALA A 158 6.08 -30.75 17.63
C ALA A 158 4.95 -30.92 16.61
N LEU A 159 4.81 -32.13 16.04
CA LEU A 159 3.68 -32.48 15.19
C LEU A 159 2.36 -32.42 15.96
N ILE A 160 2.31 -32.99 17.17
CA ILE A 160 1.11 -32.99 18.01
C ILE A 160 0.74 -31.56 18.41
N GLU A 161 1.71 -30.72 18.79
CA GLU A 161 1.48 -29.32 19.17
C GLU A 161 0.93 -28.51 18.00
N TYR A 162 1.54 -28.62 16.81
CA TYR A 162 1.06 -27.95 15.61
C TYR A 162 -0.35 -28.38 15.20
N LEU A 163 -0.63 -29.68 15.22
CA LEU A 163 -1.96 -30.19 14.89
C LEU A 163 -2.99 -29.76 15.93
N SER A 164 -2.63 -29.72 17.22
CA SER A 164 -3.53 -29.26 18.28
C SER A 164 -3.85 -27.77 18.15
N ASP A 165 -2.86 -26.93 17.87
CA ASP A 165 -3.03 -25.48 17.63
C ASP A 165 -3.99 -25.23 16.46
N LYS A 166 -3.84 -25.98 15.36
CA LYS A 166 -4.73 -25.82 14.19
C LYS A 166 -6.10 -26.46 14.38
N LEU A 167 -6.25 -27.48 15.22
CA LEU A 167 -7.54 -28.11 15.51
C LEU A 167 -8.41 -27.26 16.44
N GLU A 168 -7.82 -26.45 17.34
CA GLU A 168 -8.60 -25.52 18.18
C GLU A 168 -9.41 -24.52 17.33
N ASP A 169 -8.88 -24.07 16.18
CA ASP A 169 -9.60 -23.21 15.23
C ASP A 169 -10.81 -23.91 14.56
N TYR A 170 -10.82 -25.25 14.46
CA TYR A 170 -11.89 -26.02 13.82
C TYR A 170 -12.95 -26.53 14.81
N ASP A 171 -12.59 -26.75 16.06
CA ASP A 171 -13.55 -27.16 17.10
C ASP A 171 -14.60 -26.07 17.38
N GLU A 172 -14.30 -24.79 17.10
CA GLU A 172 -15.31 -23.72 17.11
C GLU A 172 -16.39 -23.87 16.01
N LEU A 173 -16.10 -24.58 14.91
CA LEU A 173 -17.02 -24.74 13.77
C LEU A 173 -17.94 -25.97 13.88
N ILE A 174 -17.67 -26.92 14.79
CA ILE A 174 -18.45 -28.17 14.93
C ILE A 174 -19.52 -28.06 16.03
N ILE A 175 -19.55 -26.99 16.82
CA ILE A 175 -20.45 -26.85 17.98
C ILE A 175 -21.90 -26.48 17.60
N ASP A 176 -22.18 -26.07 16.35
CA ASP A 176 -23.54 -25.78 15.86
C ASP A 176 -24.10 -26.87 14.91
N ASN A 177 -24.42 -28.04 15.48
CA ASN A 177 -25.47 -28.93 14.96
C ASN A 177 -26.11 -29.78 16.07
#